data_AF-A0A9E2B3F2-F1
#
_entry.id   AF-A0A9E2B3F2-F1
#
_cell.length_a   1.000
_cell.length_b   1.000
_cell.length_c   1.000
_cell.angle_alpha   90.00
_cell.angle_beta   90.00
_cell.angle_gamma   90.00
#
_symmetry.space_group_name_H-M   'P 1'
#
loop_
_entity.id
_entity.type
_entity.pdbx_description
1 polymer ?
#
loop_
_entity_poly.entity_id
_entity_poly.type
_entity_poly.pdbx_seq_one_letter_code
_entity_poly.pdbx_strand_id
1 'polypeptide(L)'
;MRTFTLLLLAITLFTTNLCFSQSGKRIKINNYTQTTINQMIAAGIDLRCGAIFEEDYIQIELSEQDLDMLDNTNITYDVLISDLTTFYQEQTNEDLPLAIQQLEMAKAQSVAQRGSVASSSINNFLQYQGCD
;
A
#
# COMPACT_ATOMS: atom_id res chain seq x y z
N MET A 1 2.78 -45.57 -17.08
CA MET A 1 1.67 -44.61 -16.87
C MET A 1 1.76 -43.89 -15.52
N ARG A 2 1.82 -44.58 -14.36
CA ARG A 2 1.90 -43.94 -13.02
C ARG A 2 3.04 -42.91 -12.85
N THR A 3 4.23 -43.20 -13.34
CA THR A 3 5.39 -42.29 -13.27
C THR A 3 5.23 -41.05 -14.14
N PHE A 4 4.62 -41.20 -15.33
CA PHE A 4 4.32 -40.09 -16.24
C PHE A 4 3.24 -39.16 -15.67
N THR A 5 2.20 -39.73 -15.05
CA THR A 5 1.16 -38.94 -14.36
C THR A 5 1.71 -38.20 -13.14
N LEU A 6 2.66 -38.79 -12.40
CA LEU A 6 3.31 -38.13 -11.26
C LEU A 6 4.23 -36.98 -11.72
N LEU A 7 4.94 -37.18 -12.83
CA LEU A 7 5.78 -36.13 -13.42
C LEU A 7 4.94 -34.94 -13.92
N LEU A 8 3.82 -35.21 -14.58
CA LEU A 8 2.90 -34.18 -15.06
C LEU A 8 2.31 -33.36 -13.90
N LEU A 9 1.89 -34.04 -12.82
CA LEU A 9 1.38 -33.41 -11.60
C LEU A 9 2.42 -32.52 -10.92
N ALA A 10 3.67 -33.00 -10.83
CA ALA A 10 4.78 -32.23 -10.25
C ALA A 10 5.11 -30.97 -11.07
N ILE A 11 5.07 -31.05 -12.40
CA ILE A 11 5.28 -29.90 -13.28
C ILE A 11 4.16 -28.87 -13.11
N THR A 12 2.89 -29.29 -13.04
CA THR A 12 1.76 -28.37 -12.83
C THR A 12 1.79 -27.68 -11.46
N LEU A 13 2.31 -28.34 -10.41
CA LEU A 13 2.46 -27.74 -9.08
C LEU A 13 3.62 -26.73 -9.03
N PHE A 14 4.65 -26.89 -9.86
CA PHE A 14 5.81 -26.01 -9.86
C PHE A 14 5.52 -24.68 -10.59
N THR A 15 4.72 -24.70 -11.66
CA THR A 15 4.43 -23.50 -12.46
C THR A 15 3.47 -22.52 -11.78
N THR A 16 2.60 -22.96 -10.86
CA THR A 16 1.65 -22.08 -10.18
C THR A 16 2.31 -21.18 -9.12
N ASN A 17 3.52 -21.48 -8.68
CA ASN A 17 4.22 -20.73 -7.62
C ASN A 17 5.00 -19.50 -8.13
N LEU A 18 5.11 -19.31 -9.45
CA LEU A 18 5.90 -18.21 -10.04
C LEU A 18 5.07 -16.95 -10.36
N CYS A 19 3.76 -16.94 -10.11
CA CYS A 19 2.86 -15.90 -10.64
C CYS A 19 2.44 -14.77 -9.68
N PHE A 20 2.94 -14.69 -8.44
CA PHE A 20 2.41 -13.73 -7.45
C PHE A 20 3.50 -12.91 -6.76
N SER A 21 4.09 -12.00 -7.52
CA SER A 21 4.78 -10.82 -6.96
C SER A 21 4.51 -9.64 -7.88
N GLN A 22 3.24 -9.24 -7.99
CA GLN A 22 2.85 -8.03 -8.71
C GLN A 22 3.02 -6.87 -7.73
N SER A 23 4.09 -6.09 -7.91
CA SER A 23 4.27 -4.84 -7.17
C SER A 23 3.37 -3.78 -7.79
N GLY A 24 2.63 -3.04 -6.96
CA GLY A 24 1.81 -1.93 -7.44
C GLY A 24 2.66 -0.73 -7.87
N LYS A 25 1.99 0.27 -8.45
CA LYS A 25 2.60 1.54 -8.86
C LYS A 25 1.91 2.70 -8.17
N ARG A 26 2.67 3.75 -7.83
CA ARG A 26 2.11 5.06 -7.52
C ARG A 26 1.97 5.83 -8.82
N ILE A 27 0.77 6.31 -9.10
CA ILE A 27 0.46 7.05 -10.32
C ILE A 27 -0.11 8.42 -10.01
N LYS A 28 -0.12 9.27 -11.04
CA LYS A 28 -0.74 10.59 -11.04
C LYS A 28 -1.64 10.74 -12.26
N ILE A 29 -2.91 11.08 -12.03
CA ILE A 29 -3.87 11.41 -13.08
C ILE A 29 -4.03 12.93 -13.10
N ASN A 30 -3.53 13.58 -14.15
CA ASN A 30 -3.63 15.03 -14.30
C ASN A 30 -4.98 15.45 -14.89
N ASN A 31 -5.44 16.65 -14.54
CA ASN A 31 -6.66 17.29 -15.06
C ASN A 31 -7.88 16.35 -15.00
N TYR A 32 -8.06 15.67 -13.88
CA TYR A 32 -9.17 14.74 -13.71
C TYR A 32 -10.51 15.49 -13.74
N THR A 33 -11.55 14.80 -14.21
CA THR A 33 -12.92 15.31 -14.19
C THR A 33 -13.77 14.49 -13.22
N GLN A 34 -14.95 15.00 -12.86
CA GLN A 34 -15.91 14.19 -12.10
C GLN A 34 -16.28 12.89 -12.85
N THR A 35 -16.29 12.91 -14.18
CA THR A 35 -16.49 11.73 -15.01
C THR A 35 -15.38 10.70 -14.79
N THR A 36 -14.12 11.14 -14.76
CA THR A 36 -12.95 10.28 -14.47
C THR A 36 -13.10 9.61 -13.11
N ILE A 37 -13.45 10.37 -12.07
CA ILE A 37 -13.70 9.83 -10.72
C ILE A 37 -14.80 8.77 -10.76
N ASN A 38 -15.93 9.07 -11.40
CA ASN A 38 -17.06 8.13 -11.47
C ASN A 38 -16.69 6.86 -12.24
N GLN A 39 -15.87 6.96 -13.28
CA GLN A 39 -15.38 5.81 -14.04
C GLN A 39 -14.46 4.93 -13.18
N MET A 40 -13.54 5.52 -12.43
CA MET A 40 -12.67 4.79 -11.51
C MET A 40 -13.47 4.06 -10.43
N ILE A 41 -14.45 4.73 -9.81
CA ILE A 41 -15.34 4.11 -8.82
C ILE A 41 -16.16 2.98 -9.44
N ALA A 42 -16.70 3.19 -10.65
CA ALA A 42 -17.46 2.15 -11.37
C ALA A 42 -16.60 0.95 -11.77
N ALA A 43 -15.30 1.16 -11.99
CA ALA A 43 -14.32 0.09 -12.21
C ALA A 43 -13.96 -0.67 -10.91
N GLY A 44 -14.38 -0.17 -9.75
CA GLY A 44 -14.10 -0.78 -8.45
C GLY A 44 -12.85 -0.25 -7.76
N ILE A 45 -12.24 0.81 -8.29
CA ILE A 45 -11.10 1.49 -7.65
C ILE A 45 -11.62 2.31 -6.47
N ASP A 46 -11.18 1.95 -5.26
CA ASP A 46 -11.56 2.68 -4.05
C ASP A 46 -10.72 3.95 -3.92
N LEU A 47 -11.38 5.10 -4.11
CA LEU A 47 -10.76 6.41 -4.00
C LEU A 47 -10.88 7.02 -2.59
N ARG A 48 -11.52 6.33 -1.64
CA ARG A 48 -11.73 6.87 -0.28
C ARG A 48 -10.49 6.76 0.59
N CYS A 49 -9.63 5.78 0.30
CA CYS A 49 -8.41 5.50 1.05
C CYS A 49 -7.21 5.55 0.11
N GLY A 50 -6.11 6.16 0.57
CA GLY A 50 -4.84 6.17 -0.18
C GLY A 50 -4.80 7.08 -1.41
N ALA A 51 -5.92 7.68 -1.81
CA ALA A 51 -5.97 8.70 -2.85
C ALA A 51 -5.70 10.08 -2.25
N ILE A 52 -4.82 10.84 -2.90
CA ILE A 52 -4.57 12.25 -2.63
C ILE A 52 -5.22 13.05 -3.75
N PHE A 53 -6.13 13.95 -3.37
CA PHE A 53 -6.83 14.84 -4.28
C PHE A 53 -6.25 16.24 -4.16
N GLU A 54 -5.67 16.73 -5.25
CA GLU A 54 -5.28 18.11 -5.41
C GLU A 54 -6.16 18.78 -6.49
N GLU A 55 -6.03 20.10 -6.64
CA GLU A 55 -6.83 20.88 -7.60
C GLU A 55 -6.72 20.31 -9.02
N ASP A 56 -5.51 19.93 -9.44
CA ASP A 56 -5.22 19.55 -10.82
C ASP A 56 -4.88 18.06 -11.00
N TYR A 57 -4.82 17.27 -9.92
CA TYR A 57 -4.47 15.86 -10.05
C TYR A 57 -4.98 14.95 -8.93
N ILE A 58 -5.09 13.67 -9.26
CA ILE A 58 -5.25 12.58 -8.29
C ILE A 58 -3.93 11.81 -8.25
N GLN A 59 -3.40 11.58 -7.06
CA GLN A 59 -2.31 10.63 -6.84
C GLN A 59 -2.83 9.43 -6.06
N ILE A 60 -2.54 8.23 -6.53
CA ILE A 60 -3.02 6.99 -5.90
C ILE A 60 -2.03 5.85 -6.17
N GLU A 61 -2.00 4.88 -5.26
CA GLU A 61 -1.28 3.63 -5.41
C GLU A 61 -2.22 2.53 -5.86
N LEU A 62 -1.89 1.89 -6.97
CA LEU A 62 -2.75 0.93 -7.64
C LEU A 62 -2.01 -0.38 -7.92
N SER A 63 -2.76 -1.48 -7.85
CA SER A 63 -2.29 -2.77 -8.33
C SER A 63 -2.22 -2.78 -9.87
N GLU A 64 -1.47 -3.72 -10.45
CA GLU A 64 -1.45 -3.89 -11.91
C GLU A 64 -2.86 -4.15 -12.48
N GLN A 65 -3.70 -4.87 -11.74
CA GLN A 65 -5.10 -5.11 -12.14
C GLN A 65 -5.91 -3.80 -12.22
N ASP A 66 -5.71 -2.89 -11.27
CA ASP A 66 -6.40 -1.59 -11.28
C ASP A 66 -5.86 -0.70 -12.41
N LEU A 67 -4.56 -0.77 -12.70
CA LEU A 67 -3.96 -0.06 -13.84
C LEU A 67 -4.52 -0.56 -15.17
N ASP A 68 -4.69 -1.88 -15.33
CA ASP A 68 -5.36 -2.46 -16.50
C ASP A 68 -6.78 -1.90 -16.66
N MET A 69 -7.51 -1.66 -15.55
CA MET A 69 -8.84 -1.03 -15.61
C MET A 69 -8.79 0.43 -16.07
N LEU A 70 -7.78 1.19 -15.68
CA LEU A 70 -7.56 2.55 -16.16
C LEU A 70 -7.26 2.56 -17.67
N ASP A 71 -6.40 1.66 -18.12
CA ASP A 71 -6.05 1.52 -19.54
C ASP A 71 -7.29 1.15 -20.38
N ASN A 72 -8.11 0.22 -19.89
CA ASN A 72 -9.36 -0.18 -20.55
C ASN A 72 -10.42 0.93 -20.60
N THR A 73 -10.33 1.92 -19.71
CA THR A 73 -11.25 3.08 -19.68
C THR A 73 -10.66 4.32 -20.36
N ASN A 74 -9.50 4.20 -21.01
CA ASN A 74 -8.75 5.30 -21.64
C ASN A 74 -8.41 6.44 -20.66
N ILE A 75 -8.19 6.12 -19.38
CA ILE A 75 -7.74 7.09 -18.39
C ILE A 75 -6.22 7.14 -18.43
N THR A 76 -5.67 8.28 -18.85
CA THR A 76 -4.22 8.48 -18.91
C THR A 76 -3.64 8.84 -17.54
N TYR A 77 -2.48 8.30 -17.21
CA TYR A 77 -1.76 8.57 -15.97
C TYR A 77 -0.24 8.62 -16.17
N ASP A 78 0.44 9.34 -15.28
CA ASP A 78 1.89 9.32 -15.14
C ASP A 78 2.29 8.37 -14.02
N VAL A 79 3.35 7.58 -14.22
CA VAL A 79 3.91 6.72 -13.16
C VAL A 79 4.91 7.54 -12.35
N LEU A 80 4.64 7.69 -11.05
CA LEU A 80 5.54 8.36 -10.09
C LEU A 80 6.49 7.36 -9.43
N ILE A 81 5.99 6.17 -9.08
CA ILE A 81 6.77 5.06 -8.51
C ILE A 81 6.37 3.79 -9.24
N SER A 82 7.34 3.14 -9.88
CA SER A 82 7.12 1.95 -10.69
C SER A 82 7.10 0.64 -9.91
N ASP A 83 7.64 0.64 -8.69
CA ASP A 83 7.72 -0.53 -7.82
C ASP A 83 7.57 -0.10 -6.35
N LEU A 84 6.35 -0.20 -5.86
CA LEU A 84 6.03 0.15 -4.47
C LEU A 84 6.74 -0.76 -3.45
N THR A 85 6.93 -2.03 -3.79
CA THR A 85 7.61 -2.99 -2.91
C THR A 85 9.05 -2.56 -2.66
N THR A 86 9.80 -2.28 -3.72
CA THR A 86 11.18 -1.81 -3.60
C THR A 86 11.24 -0.47 -2.88
N PHE A 87 10.37 0.47 -3.25
CA PHE A 87 10.30 1.79 -2.62
C PHE A 87 10.09 1.72 -1.10
N TYR A 88 9.11 0.94 -0.64
CA TYR A 88 8.83 0.80 0.80
C TYR A 88 9.87 -0.04 1.53
N GLN A 89 10.53 -0.99 0.87
CA GLN A 89 11.67 -1.71 1.46
C GLN A 89 12.84 -0.78 1.75
N GLU A 90 13.18 0.09 0.79
CA GLU A 90 14.26 1.09 0.96
C GLU A 90 13.93 2.04 2.12
N GLN A 91 12.72 2.61 2.11
CA GLN A 91 12.24 3.49 3.18
C GLN A 91 12.27 2.80 4.55
N THR A 92 11.78 1.56 4.64
CA THR A 92 11.76 0.80 5.89
C THR A 92 13.17 0.55 6.41
N ASN A 93 14.13 0.22 5.52
CA ASN A 93 15.52 -0.03 5.93
C ASN A 93 16.19 1.23 6.47
N GLU A 94 15.84 2.41 5.94
CA GLU A 94 16.30 3.70 6.45
C GLU A 94 15.70 4.05 7.82
N ASP A 95 14.37 3.88 7.96
CA ASP A 95 13.63 4.37 9.13
C ASP A 95 13.70 3.42 10.33
N LEU A 96 13.86 2.11 10.10
CA LEU A 96 13.79 1.09 11.15
C LEU A 96 14.77 1.31 12.31
N PRO A 97 16.07 1.63 12.09
CA PRO A 97 17.01 1.87 13.19
C PRO A 97 16.58 3.04 14.09
N LEU A 98 16.10 4.13 13.49
CA LEU A 98 15.63 5.30 14.23
C LEU A 98 14.35 4.98 15.00
N ALA A 99 13.40 4.27 14.38
CA ALA A 99 12.17 3.84 15.04
C ALA A 99 12.44 2.93 16.25
N ILE A 100 13.40 2.01 16.14
CA ILE A 100 13.84 1.16 17.27
C ILE A 100 14.42 2.03 18.40
N GLN A 101 15.29 2.98 18.08
CA GLN A 101 15.87 3.87 19.08
C GLN A 101 14.79 4.68 19.81
N GLN A 102 13.84 5.26 19.06
CA GLN A 102 12.73 6.03 19.62
C GLN A 102 11.84 5.17 20.52
N LEU A 103 11.56 3.92 20.11
CA LEU A 103 10.79 2.98 20.91
C LEU A 103 11.46 2.67 22.24
N GLU A 104 12.78 2.41 22.25
CA GLU A 104 13.52 2.13 23.48
C GLU A 104 13.58 3.34 24.41
N MET A 105 13.74 4.56 23.86
CA MET A 105 13.65 5.80 24.65
C MET A 105 12.25 5.98 25.27
N ALA A 106 11.19 5.76 24.50
CA ALA A 106 9.82 5.85 24.98
C ALA A 106 9.51 4.81 26.07
N LYS A 107 10.01 3.57 25.92
CA LYS A 107 9.91 2.54 26.96
C LYS A 107 10.60 2.98 28.24
N ALA A 108 11.83 3.50 28.17
CA ALA A 108 12.58 3.98 29.33
C ALA A 108 11.85 5.13 30.06
N GLN A 109 11.30 6.09 29.31
CA GLN A 109 10.48 7.18 29.86
C GLN A 109 9.22 6.65 30.54
N SER A 110 8.51 5.70 29.91
CA SER A 110 7.29 5.10 30.50
C SER A 110 7.54 4.39 31.83
N VAL A 111 8.73 3.79 32.01
CA VAL A 111 9.14 3.15 33.27
C VAL A 111 9.47 4.20 34.33
N ALA A 112 10.12 5.30 33.96
CA ALA A 112 10.45 6.41 34.86
C ALA A 112 9.20 7.19 35.33
N GLN A 113 8.14 7.25 34.53
CA GLN A 113 6.90 7.99 34.83
C GLN A 113 5.85 7.18 35.61
N ARG A 114 6.17 5.95 36.05
CA ARG A 114 5.27 5.07 36.83
C ARG A 114 4.80 5.64 38.18
N GLY A 115 5.37 6.76 38.65
CA GLY A 115 5.02 7.40 39.92
C GLY A 115 3.85 8.40 39.88
N SER A 116 3.22 8.68 38.73
CA SER A 116 2.17 9.70 38.65
C SER A 116 1.11 9.37 37.61
N VAL A 117 0.21 8.45 37.96
CA VAL A 117 -1.03 8.21 37.19
C VAL A 117 -2.12 9.14 37.74
N ALA A 118 -1.94 10.45 37.54
CA ALA A 118 -3.01 11.43 37.72
C ALA A 118 -3.34 11.99 36.33
N SER A 119 -4.36 11.38 35.70
CA SER A 119 -5.07 11.83 34.50
C SER A 119 -4.21 12.43 33.37
N SER A 120 -3.52 11.60 32.60
CA SER A 120 -3.29 11.92 31.20
C SER A 120 -3.84 10.79 30.35
N SER A 121 -4.89 11.12 29.59
CA SER A 121 -5.33 10.33 28.45
C SER A 121 -4.11 10.13 27.57
N ILE A 122 -3.54 8.92 27.57
CA ILE A 122 -2.44 8.60 26.66
C ILE A 122 -3.03 8.63 25.25
N ASN A 123 -2.80 9.73 24.55
CA ASN A 123 -3.11 9.87 23.13
C ASN A 123 -2.24 8.87 22.38
N ASN A 124 -2.80 7.69 22.11
CA ASN A 124 -2.16 6.71 21.27
C ASN A 124 -2.28 7.18 19.81
N PHE A 125 -1.15 7.50 19.20
CA PHE A 125 -1.07 7.93 17.80
C PHE A 125 -1.72 6.92 16.83
N LEU A 126 -1.77 5.63 17.20
CA LEU A 126 -2.42 4.57 16.41
C LEU A 126 -3.94 4.49 16.59
N GLN A 127 -4.54 5.26 17.51
CA GLN A 127 -5.99 5.23 17.78
C GLN A 127 -6.79 6.27 16.98
N TYR A 128 -6.13 7.17 16.23
CA TYR A 128 -6.77 8.27 15.51
C TYR A 128 -6.52 8.27 14.00
N GLN A 129 -6.56 7.10 13.37
CA GLN A 129 -6.76 7.01 11.91
C GLN A 129 -7.85 5.98 11.60
N GLY A 130 -9.06 6.25 12.10
CA GLY A 130 -10.27 5.77 11.45
C GLY A 130 -10.67 6.81 10.42
N CYS A 131 -10.80 6.39 9.16
CA CYS A 131 -11.24 7.23 8.06
C CYS A 131 -12.62 7.84 8.37
N ASP A 132 -12.71 9.16 8.38
CA ASP A 132 -13.97 9.89 8.17
C ASP A 132 -14.19 10.08 6.66
#